data_AF-A0A414CBC3-F1
#
_entry.id   AF-A0A414CBC3-F1
#
_cell.length_a   1.000
_cell.length_b   1.000
_cell.length_c   1.000
_cell.angle_alpha   90.00
_cell.angle_beta   90.00
_cell.angle_gamma   90.00
#
_symmetry.space_group_name_H-M   'P 1'
#
loop_
_entity.id
_entity.type
_entity.pdbx_description
1 polymer ?
#
loop_
_entity_poly.entity_id
_entity_poly.type
_entity_poly.pdbx_seq_one_letter_code
_entity_poly.pdbx_strand_id
1 'polypeptide(L)'
;MKRLGTLCATALVVAACSFALAGCNNIDGKTGQCEPDLGSTKAIEKTTPSERFDKIDEDIVDPQGLGPDPQEQFPIDLEADENVHVACVGKDTDGYGDAVLVFAVTNNTDVDMMFGDVDAYAYVNGVVRDVRMRQPVAAGEETTAMLTFVGTFDDPDFDVNSNLNDIYLNIWMFEEQTGNVYFRDLVHIP
;
A
#
# COMPACT_ATOMS: atom_id res chain seq x y z
N MET A 1 23.28 11.93 51.96
CA MET A 1 24.35 10.99 51.57
C MET A 1 23.72 9.70 51.03
N LYS A 2 23.99 9.42 49.75
CA LYS A 2 23.90 8.14 49.00
C LYS A 2 22.67 7.23 49.20
N ARG A 3 21.76 7.19 48.21
CA ARG A 3 20.98 5.98 47.87
C ARG A 3 21.69 5.30 46.70
N LEU A 4 22.22 4.10 46.94
CA LEU A 4 22.83 3.24 45.94
C LEU A 4 21.75 2.38 45.29
N GLY A 5 21.75 2.34 43.96
CA GLY A 5 20.69 1.72 43.14
C GLY A 5 20.64 0.20 43.20
N THR A 6 19.50 -0.32 42.73
CA THR A 6 19.30 -1.73 42.39
C THR A 6 19.01 -1.77 40.90
N LEU A 7 19.93 -2.35 40.13
CA LEU A 7 19.76 -2.66 38.71
C LEU A 7 18.80 -3.86 38.61
N CYS A 8 17.64 -3.66 37.99
CA CYS A 8 16.72 -4.75 37.67
C CYS A 8 17.22 -5.41 36.38
N ALA A 9 17.75 -6.62 36.49
CA ALA A 9 18.12 -7.44 35.36
C ALA A 9 16.84 -8.08 34.77
N THR A 10 16.40 -7.59 33.61
CA THR A 10 15.38 -8.26 32.80
C THR A 10 16.04 -9.39 32.01
N ALA A 11 15.73 -10.64 32.37
CA ALA A 11 16.12 -11.82 31.63
C ALA A 11 15.25 -11.97 30.38
N LEU A 12 15.85 -11.87 29.19
CA LEU A 12 15.23 -12.23 27.91
C LEU A 12 15.26 -13.75 27.75
N VAL A 13 14.09 -14.39 27.77
CA VAL A 13 13.93 -15.79 27.38
C VAL A 13 13.66 -15.81 25.87
N VAL A 14 14.66 -16.22 25.09
CA VAL A 14 14.51 -16.52 23.67
C VAL A 14 14.06 -17.97 23.55
N ALA A 15 12.79 -18.20 23.26
CA ALA A 15 12.29 -19.52 22.89
C ALA A 15 12.56 -19.75 21.39
N ALA A 16 13.66 -20.44 21.08
CA ALA A 16 13.92 -20.92 19.74
C ALA A 16 12.97 -22.09 19.41
N CYS A 17 11.96 -21.84 18.57
CA CYS A 17 11.20 -22.91 17.95
C CYS A 17 12.05 -23.52 16.83
N SER A 18 12.69 -24.65 17.13
CA SER A 18 13.36 -25.48 16.13
C SER A 18 12.31 -26.05 15.16
N PHE A 19 12.32 -25.58 13.91
CA PHE A 19 11.66 -26.30 12.82
C PHE A 19 12.42 -27.62 12.59
N ALA A 20 11.77 -28.73 12.87
CA ALA A 20 12.26 -30.04 12.47
C ALA A 20 12.06 -30.22 10.96
N LEU A 21 13.10 -29.97 10.17
CA LEU A 21 13.23 -30.53 8.82
C LEU A 21 13.56 -32.02 8.96
N ALA A 22 12.51 -32.84 9.05
CA ALA A 22 12.60 -34.27 8.78
C ALA A 22 12.08 -34.51 7.36
N GLY A 23 13.01 -34.52 6.40
CA GLY A 23 12.78 -35.15 5.10
C GLY A 23 12.94 -36.67 5.21
N CYS A 24 12.25 -37.38 4.30
CA CYS A 24 12.51 -38.72 3.71
C CYS A 24 11.14 -39.36 3.41
N ASN A 25 10.86 -40.07 2.32
CA ASN A 25 11.47 -40.32 1.02
C ASN A 25 10.43 -41.12 0.20
N ASN A 26 10.38 -40.90 -1.10
CA ASN A 26 9.97 -41.81 -2.19
C ASN A 26 8.92 -42.90 -1.91
N ILE A 27 7.72 -42.71 -2.46
CA ILE A 27 6.99 -43.82 -3.11
C ILE A 27 6.63 -43.42 -4.55
N ASP A 28 7.10 -44.26 -5.45
CA ASP A 28 6.84 -44.29 -6.89
C ASP A 28 5.33 -44.47 -7.14
N GLY A 29 4.71 -43.62 -7.94
CA GLY A 29 3.25 -43.56 -8.09
C GLY A 29 2.80 -42.72 -9.27
N LYS A 30 2.75 -43.36 -10.43
CA LYS A 30 2.30 -42.86 -11.74
C LYS A 30 0.92 -42.18 -11.69
N THR A 31 0.86 -40.96 -12.24
CA THR A 31 -0.28 -40.18 -12.79
C THR A 31 -1.73 -40.67 -12.58
N GLY A 32 -2.55 -39.82 -11.96
CA GLY A 32 -4.02 -39.86 -12.04
C GLY A 32 -4.64 -38.50 -11.69
N GLN A 33 -5.34 -37.88 -12.65
CA GLN A 33 -6.07 -36.60 -12.52
C GLN A 33 -7.33 -36.82 -11.68
N CYS A 34 -7.48 -36.11 -10.55
CA CYS A 34 -8.74 -36.08 -9.79
C CYS A 34 -9.55 -34.85 -10.17
N GLU A 35 -10.70 -35.07 -10.81
CA GLU A 35 -11.76 -34.08 -11.03
C GLU A 35 -12.35 -33.60 -9.69
N PRO A 36 -12.83 -32.33 -9.59
CA PRO A 36 -13.55 -31.88 -8.43
C PRO A 36 -15.03 -32.32 -8.48
N ASP A 37 -15.48 -32.83 -7.33
CA ASP A 37 -16.80 -33.40 -7.08
C ASP A 37 -17.92 -32.36 -7.21
N LEU A 38 -19.00 -32.76 -7.88
CA LEU A 38 -20.11 -31.90 -8.29
C LEU A 38 -21.32 -32.23 -7.42
N GLY A 39 -21.58 -31.42 -6.40
CA GLY A 39 -22.93 -31.31 -5.82
C GLY A 39 -23.03 -31.03 -4.32
N SER A 40 -23.48 -29.82 -3.96
CA SER A 40 -24.64 -29.68 -3.07
C SER A 40 -25.16 -28.23 -3.12
N THR A 41 -26.42 -28.11 -3.54
CA THR A 41 -27.21 -26.89 -3.65
C THR A 41 -27.63 -26.36 -2.29
N LYS A 42 -27.25 -25.11 -1.97
CA LYS A 42 -28.10 -24.20 -1.21
C LYS A 42 -28.11 -22.84 -1.89
N ALA A 43 -29.31 -22.42 -2.28
CA ALA A 43 -29.58 -21.15 -2.93
C ALA A 43 -29.13 -20.00 -2.01
N ILE A 44 -28.16 -19.23 -2.47
CA ILE A 44 -27.93 -17.87 -2.01
C ILE A 44 -28.45 -16.99 -3.13
N GLU A 45 -29.43 -16.17 -2.79
CA GLU A 45 -30.06 -15.19 -3.64
C GLU A 45 -28.97 -14.30 -4.28
N LYS A 46 -28.80 -14.40 -5.60
CA LYS A 46 -27.96 -13.46 -6.35
C LYS A 46 -28.68 -12.12 -6.40
N THR A 47 -28.44 -11.25 -5.43
CA THR A 47 -28.55 -9.81 -5.69
C THR A 47 -27.49 -9.48 -6.75
N THR A 48 -27.93 -8.97 -7.89
CA THR A 48 -27.04 -8.55 -8.97
C THR A 48 -26.51 -7.17 -8.60
N PRO A 49 -25.20 -6.96 -8.38
CA PRO A 49 -24.65 -5.62 -8.40
C PRO A 49 -24.74 -5.16 -9.85
N SER A 50 -25.69 -4.27 -10.12
CA SER A 50 -25.80 -3.60 -11.41
C SER A 50 -24.97 -2.33 -11.38
N GLU A 51 -23.65 -2.48 -11.44
CA GLU A 51 -22.78 -1.43 -11.94
C GLU A 51 -21.92 -2.05 -13.03
N ARG A 52 -22.22 -1.68 -14.27
CA ARG A 52 -21.34 -1.94 -15.39
C ARG A 52 -20.15 -1.02 -15.21
N PHE A 53 -18.99 -1.60 -14.96
CA PHE A 53 -17.73 -0.90 -15.14
C PHE A 53 -17.52 -0.72 -16.64
N ASP A 54 -17.63 0.51 -17.12
CA ASP A 54 -17.10 0.85 -18.44
C ASP A 54 -15.58 0.69 -18.35
N LYS A 55 -15.03 -0.13 -19.26
CA LYS A 55 -13.61 -0.36 -19.39
C LYS A 55 -12.98 0.98 -19.84
N ILE A 56 -12.13 1.56 -19.00
CA ILE A 56 -11.49 2.85 -19.27
C ILE A 56 -10.49 2.65 -20.43
N ASP A 57 -10.52 3.58 -21.39
CA ASP A 57 -9.68 3.59 -22.58
C ASP A 57 -8.25 4.02 -22.22
N GLU A 58 -7.28 3.15 -22.46
CA GLU A 58 -5.86 3.29 -22.07
C GLU A 58 -5.07 4.24 -23.00
N ASP A 59 -5.69 4.83 -24.03
CA ASP A 59 -5.03 5.57 -25.11
C ASP A 59 -4.98 7.12 -24.94
N ILE A 60 -5.38 7.70 -23.80
CA ILE A 60 -5.65 9.16 -23.71
C ILE A 60 -4.51 10.06 -23.15
N VAL A 61 -3.36 9.58 -22.66
CA VAL A 61 -2.36 10.49 -22.07
C VAL A 61 -1.06 10.59 -22.88
N ASP A 62 -0.91 11.69 -23.62
CA ASP A 62 0.32 12.15 -24.27
C ASP A 62 1.20 12.91 -23.24
N PRO A 63 2.36 12.40 -22.82
CA PRO A 63 3.13 12.95 -21.70
C PRO A 63 4.19 14.00 -22.12
N GLN A 64 3.91 14.85 -23.11
CA GLN A 64 4.91 15.80 -23.61
C GLN A 64 4.52 17.26 -23.40
N GLY A 65 4.89 17.79 -22.22
CA GLY A 65 4.74 19.22 -21.91
C GLY A 65 5.53 19.72 -20.70
N LEU A 66 6.82 19.41 -20.57
CA LEU A 66 7.64 19.89 -19.43
C LEU A 66 8.62 21.01 -19.83
N GLY A 67 8.42 22.19 -19.24
CA GLY A 67 9.38 23.30 -19.16
C GLY A 67 10.28 23.22 -17.92
N PRO A 68 11.33 24.06 -17.79
CA PRO A 68 12.44 23.83 -16.87
C PRO A 68 12.30 24.62 -15.54
N ASP A 69 11.24 24.39 -14.77
CA ASP A 69 11.13 24.95 -13.41
C ASP A 69 11.01 23.84 -12.37
N PRO A 70 11.75 23.88 -11.23
CA PRO A 70 11.54 22.96 -10.13
C PRO A 70 10.22 23.34 -9.46
N GLN A 71 9.15 22.63 -9.80
CA GLN A 71 7.87 22.83 -9.17
C GLN A 71 7.81 22.01 -7.88
N GLU A 72 8.03 22.67 -6.74
CA GLU A 72 7.52 22.18 -5.46
C GLU A 72 6.00 22.37 -5.47
N GLN A 73 5.28 21.45 -6.15
CA GLN A 73 3.82 21.47 -6.30
C GLN A 73 3.08 20.91 -5.07
N PHE A 74 3.81 20.54 -4.01
CA PHE A 74 3.24 20.04 -2.78
C PHE A 74 2.82 21.18 -1.82
N PRO A 75 1.75 20.99 -1.03
CA PRO A 75 0.99 19.76 -0.89
C PRO A 75 -0.12 19.59 -1.94
N ILE A 76 -0.40 18.34 -2.32
CA ILE A 76 -1.51 17.94 -3.19
C ILE A 76 -2.57 17.28 -2.32
N ASP A 77 -3.75 17.88 -2.24
CA ASP A 77 -4.89 17.34 -1.48
C ASP A 77 -5.56 16.21 -2.28
N LEU A 78 -5.80 15.08 -1.64
CA LEU A 78 -6.55 13.97 -2.20
C LEU A 78 -8.00 14.12 -1.73
N GLU A 79 -8.95 14.22 -2.67
CA GLU A 79 -10.38 14.34 -2.38
C GLU A 79 -10.92 13.05 -1.72
N ALA A 80 -10.66 12.88 -0.42
CA ALA A 80 -11.00 11.69 0.35
C ALA A 80 -12.42 11.79 0.93
N ASP A 81 -12.61 12.53 2.04
CA ASP A 81 -13.89 12.69 2.74
C ASP A 81 -13.90 13.98 3.60
N GLU A 82 -15.05 14.39 4.11
CA GLU A 82 -15.15 15.52 5.05
C GLU A 82 -14.45 15.25 6.41
N ASN A 83 -14.32 13.98 6.81
CA ASN A 83 -13.69 13.56 8.07
C ASN A 83 -12.32 12.90 7.87
N VAL A 84 -11.91 12.63 6.63
CA VAL A 84 -10.59 12.05 6.33
C VAL A 84 -9.88 12.99 5.36
N HIS A 85 -8.73 13.51 5.78
CA HIS A 85 -7.91 14.39 4.96
C HIS A 85 -6.60 13.68 4.63
N VAL A 86 -6.25 13.68 3.35
CA VAL A 86 -5.01 13.07 2.89
C VAL A 86 -4.35 14.04 1.95
N ALA A 87 -3.14 14.49 2.29
CA ALA A 87 -2.36 15.35 1.43
C ALA A 87 -1.02 14.70 1.12
N CYS A 88 -0.64 14.61 -0.15
CA CYS A 88 0.74 14.35 -0.53
C CYS A 88 1.56 15.59 -0.20
N VAL A 89 2.57 15.48 0.66
CA VAL A 89 3.34 16.61 1.18
C VAL A 89 4.78 16.65 0.68
N GLY A 90 5.22 15.61 -0.03
CA GLY A 90 6.56 15.59 -0.60
C GLY A 90 7.00 14.25 -1.15
N LYS A 91 8.24 14.25 -1.62
CA LYS A 91 8.98 13.09 -2.11
C LYS A 91 10.29 12.95 -1.33
N ASP A 92 10.72 11.72 -1.09
CA ASP A 92 11.95 11.41 -0.37
C ASP A 92 12.50 10.05 -0.84
N THR A 93 13.45 9.48 -0.11
CA THR A 93 13.83 8.06 -0.17
C THR A 93 13.52 7.39 1.16
N ASP A 94 13.05 6.15 1.14
CA ASP A 94 13.11 5.32 2.34
C ASP A 94 14.58 5.13 2.71
N GLY A 95 14.91 4.91 3.98
CA GLY A 95 16.32 4.85 4.42
C GLY A 95 17.19 3.76 3.75
N TYR A 96 16.63 2.96 2.83
CA TYR A 96 17.30 1.96 2.00
C TYR A 96 17.54 2.42 0.56
N GLY A 97 16.95 3.54 0.16
CA GLY A 97 17.18 4.23 -1.10
C GLY A 97 16.06 4.08 -2.13
N ASP A 98 14.98 3.36 -1.81
CA ASP A 98 13.79 3.35 -2.68
C ASP A 98 13.08 4.70 -2.58
N ALA A 99 12.57 5.20 -3.70
CA ALA A 99 11.79 6.43 -3.77
C ALA A 99 10.52 6.33 -2.93
N VAL A 100 10.14 7.41 -2.25
CA VAL A 100 8.88 7.50 -1.51
C VAL A 100 8.10 8.76 -1.83
N LEU A 101 6.77 8.64 -1.77
CA LEU A 101 5.88 9.78 -1.53
C LEU A 101 5.50 9.82 -0.06
N VAL A 102 5.50 11.04 0.50
CA VAL A 102 5.16 11.30 1.89
C VAL A 102 3.78 11.92 1.94
N PHE A 103 2.90 11.38 2.77
CA PHE A 103 1.54 11.86 2.97
C PHE A 103 1.31 12.29 4.41
N ALA A 104 0.63 13.42 4.59
CA ALA A 104 -0.03 13.75 5.84
C ALA A 104 -1.46 13.21 5.79
N VAL A 105 -1.86 12.45 6.81
CA VAL A 105 -3.17 11.83 6.90
C VAL A 105 -3.82 12.17 8.22
N THR A 106 -5.01 12.76 8.17
CA THR A 106 -5.84 13.05 9.34
C THR A 106 -7.09 12.20 9.31
N ASN A 107 -7.34 11.46 10.39
CA ASN A 107 -8.56 10.66 10.58
C ASN A 107 -9.41 11.28 11.69
N ASN A 108 -10.43 12.05 11.32
CA ASN A 108 -11.39 12.63 12.27
C ASN A 108 -12.61 11.73 12.53
N THR A 109 -12.58 10.47 12.10
CA THR A 109 -13.63 9.49 12.38
C THR A 109 -13.49 8.90 13.79
N ASP A 110 -14.45 8.09 14.20
CA ASP A 110 -14.44 7.33 15.46
C ASP A 110 -13.94 5.88 15.31
N VAL A 111 -13.38 5.54 14.14
CA VAL A 111 -12.88 4.20 13.81
C VAL A 111 -11.43 4.25 13.32
N ASP A 112 -10.68 3.18 13.59
CA ASP A 112 -9.31 3.03 13.10
C ASP A 112 -9.32 2.70 11.61
N MET A 113 -8.44 3.37 10.87
CA MET A 113 -8.39 3.31 9.43
C MET A 113 -7.03 2.81 8.94
N MET A 114 -7.01 2.23 7.76
CA MET A 114 -5.82 1.83 7.02
C MET A 114 -5.70 2.66 5.76
N PHE A 115 -4.57 3.33 5.59
CA PHE A 115 -4.21 4.04 4.37
C PHE A 115 -3.26 3.18 3.52
N GLY A 116 -3.64 2.96 2.26
CA GLY A 116 -2.96 2.06 1.33
C GLY A 116 -3.19 0.57 1.59
N ASP A 117 -2.76 -0.28 0.66
CA ASP A 117 -2.71 -1.75 0.81
C ASP A 117 -1.68 -2.37 -0.14
N VAL A 118 -1.55 -3.70 -0.09
CA VAL A 118 -0.61 -4.52 -0.85
C VAL A 118 -0.83 -4.48 -2.37
N ASP A 119 -2.03 -4.14 -2.83
CA ASP A 119 -2.40 -4.11 -4.27
C ASP A 119 -2.29 -2.70 -4.89
N ALA A 120 -1.72 -1.73 -4.17
CA ALA A 120 -1.49 -0.39 -4.70
C ALA A 120 -0.40 -0.40 -5.79
N TYR A 121 -0.58 0.43 -6.83
CA TYR A 121 0.38 0.60 -7.92
C TYR A 121 0.34 2.03 -8.45
N ALA A 122 1.39 2.42 -9.16
CA ALA A 122 1.48 3.72 -9.82
C ALA A 122 1.91 3.57 -11.27
N TYR A 123 1.43 4.45 -12.14
CA TYR A 123 1.98 4.66 -13.47
C TYR A 123 2.99 5.80 -13.40
N VAL A 124 4.25 5.47 -13.64
CA VAL A 124 5.37 6.43 -13.65
C VAL A 124 5.95 6.46 -15.05
N ASN A 125 5.83 7.59 -15.76
CA ASN A 125 6.20 7.71 -17.18
C ASN A 125 5.58 6.59 -18.07
N GLY A 126 4.33 6.20 -17.79
CA GLY A 126 3.63 5.12 -18.51
C GLY A 126 4.05 3.69 -18.14
N VAL A 127 4.97 3.51 -17.18
CA VAL A 127 5.39 2.19 -16.67
C VAL A 127 4.70 1.92 -15.33
N VAL A 128 4.09 0.74 -15.20
CA VAL A 128 3.51 0.30 -13.92
C VAL A 128 4.64 0.01 -12.93
N ARG A 129 4.52 0.58 -11.72
CA ARG A 129 5.41 0.35 -10.59
C ARG A 129 4.61 -0.18 -9.41
N ASP A 130 5.15 -1.21 -8.78
CA ASP A 130 4.64 -1.72 -7.52
C ASP A 130 4.94 -0.70 -6.42
N VAL A 131 3.91 -0.35 -5.64
CA VAL A 131 4.08 0.52 -4.47
C VAL A 131 3.65 -0.20 -3.22
N ARG A 132 4.30 0.12 -2.10
CA ARG A 132 3.97 -0.44 -0.79
C ARG A 132 3.63 0.67 0.16
N MET A 133 2.41 0.62 0.68
CA MET A 133 2.00 1.44 1.79
C MET A 133 0.88 0.74 2.55
N ARG A 134 1.04 0.60 3.86
CA ARG A 134 -0.01 0.12 4.74
C ARG A 134 0.17 0.81 6.08
N GLN A 135 -0.43 1.99 6.19
CA GLN A 135 -0.28 2.86 7.36
C GLN A 135 -1.58 2.85 8.17
N PRO A 136 -1.58 2.34 9.42
CA PRO A 136 -2.69 2.54 10.33
C PRO A 136 -2.79 4.01 10.75
N VAL A 137 -4.02 4.50 10.86
CA VAL A 137 -4.37 5.85 11.30
C VAL A 137 -5.48 5.71 12.34
N ALA A 138 -5.14 5.88 13.61
CA ALA A 138 -6.11 5.70 14.68
C ALA A 138 -7.22 6.75 14.63
N ALA A 139 -8.37 6.42 15.20
CA ALA A 139 -9.51 7.34 15.32
C ALA A 139 -9.11 8.65 16.02
N GLY A 140 -9.39 9.79 15.40
CA GLY A 140 -9.09 11.13 15.91
C GLY A 140 -7.61 11.53 15.85
N GLU A 141 -6.75 10.79 15.15
CA GLU A 141 -5.32 11.06 15.05
C GLU A 141 -4.88 11.58 13.67
N GLU A 142 -3.70 12.21 13.66
CA GLU A 142 -2.96 12.60 12.47
C GLU A 142 -1.64 11.80 12.42
N THR A 143 -1.27 11.34 11.23
CA THR A 143 -0.02 10.61 11.03
C THR A 143 0.66 11.00 9.72
N THR A 144 1.93 10.59 9.60
CA THR A 144 2.68 10.64 8.35
C THR A 144 2.77 9.23 7.77
N ALA A 145 2.35 9.07 6.52
CA ALA A 145 2.45 7.81 5.79
C ALA A 145 3.52 7.91 4.69
N MET A 146 4.29 6.84 4.51
CA MET A 146 5.29 6.74 3.45
C MET A 146 4.88 5.65 2.46
N LEU A 147 4.71 6.04 1.20
CA LEU A 147 4.45 5.12 0.10
C LEU A 147 5.73 4.87 -0.66
N THR A 148 6.23 3.64 -0.59
CA THR A 148 7.51 3.24 -1.21
C THR A 148 7.29 2.67 -2.61
N PHE A 149 8.05 3.16 -3.59
CA PHE A 149 8.13 2.60 -4.93
C PHE A 149 9.19 1.50 -4.96
N VAL A 150 8.75 0.24 -4.99
CA VAL A 150 9.62 -0.92 -4.73
C VAL A 150 10.65 -1.12 -5.83
N GLY A 151 11.92 -1.29 -5.46
CA GLY A 151 13.00 -1.62 -6.38
C GLY A 151 13.48 -0.44 -7.23
N THR A 152 13.11 0.78 -6.86
CA THR A 152 13.62 2.00 -7.50
C THR A 152 15.07 2.28 -7.11
N PHE A 153 15.52 1.78 -5.96
CA PHE A 153 16.94 1.81 -5.58
C PHE A 153 17.85 1.06 -6.58
N ASP A 154 17.38 -0.09 -7.08
CA ASP A 154 18.12 -0.93 -8.03
C ASP A 154 17.93 -0.47 -9.49
N ASP A 155 17.11 0.57 -9.72
CA ASP A 155 16.84 1.14 -11.04
C ASP A 155 17.71 2.39 -11.26
N PRO A 156 18.83 2.28 -12.01
CA PRO A 156 19.76 3.39 -12.19
C PRO A 156 19.17 4.53 -13.02
N ASP A 157 18.07 4.29 -13.73
CA ASP A 157 17.38 5.29 -14.54
C ASP A 157 16.24 5.97 -13.76
N PHE A 158 15.94 5.51 -12.54
CA PHE A 158 14.92 6.12 -11.68
C PHE A 158 15.49 7.29 -10.88
N ASP A 159 15.00 8.49 -11.18
CA ASP A 159 15.31 9.72 -10.45
C ASP A 159 14.03 10.22 -9.76
N VAL A 160 14.04 10.18 -8.41
CA VAL A 160 12.93 10.61 -7.55
C VAL A 160 12.43 12.00 -7.93
N ASN A 161 13.36 12.90 -8.28
CA ASN A 161 13.05 14.30 -8.47
C ASN A 161 12.40 14.63 -9.80
N SER A 162 12.51 13.74 -10.79
CA SER A 162 11.95 13.92 -12.12
C SER A 162 10.84 12.93 -12.42
N ASN A 163 10.97 11.68 -11.97
CA ASN A 163 9.99 10.63 -12.26
C ASN A 163 8.73 10.73 -11.41
N LEU A 164 8.80 11.29 -10.20
CA LEU A 164 7.62 11.47 -9.34
C LEU A 164 6.92 12.82 -9.53
N ASN A 165 7.19 13.56 -10.61
CA ASN A 165 6.54 14.84 -10.90
C ASN A 165 5.29 14.71 -11.78
N ASP A 166 4.99 13.55 -12.33
CA ASP A 166 3.81 13.37 -13.15
C ASP A 166 3.44 11.89 -13.15
N ILE A 167 2.64 11.49 -12.18
CA ILE A 167 2.27 10.09 -11.98
C ILE A 167 0.77 9.92 -11.76
N TYR A 168 0.27 8.75 -12.10
CA TYR A 168 -1.06 8.31 -11.67
C TYR A 168 -0.90 7.26 -10.58
N LEU A 169 -1.45 7.52 -9.41
CA LEU A 169 -1.34 6.67 -8.22
C LEU A 169 -2.69 6.05 -7.88
N ASN A 170 -2.77 4.73 -7.84
CA ASN A 170 -3.93 4.02 -7.31
C ASN A 170 -3.81 3.87 -5.80
N ILE A 171 -4.74 4.45 -5.05
CA ILE A 171 -4.68 4.50 -3.59
C ILE A 171 -6.07 4.45 -2.97
N TRP A 172 -6.15 3.96 -1.74
CA TRP A 172 -7.41 3.88 -1.00
C TRP A 172 -7.22 4.04 0.50
N MET A 173 -8.34 4.21 1.18
CA MET A 173 -8.43 4.18 2.64
C MET A 173 -9.66 3.38 3.05
N PHE A 174 -9.52 2.54 4.09
CA PHE A 174 -10.60 1.65 4.55
C PHE A 174 -10.53 1.43 6.06
N GLU A 175 -11.68 1.08 6.65
CA GLU A 175 -11.76 0.66 8.06
C GLU A 175 -11.02 -0.65 8.29
N GLU A 176 -10.11 -0.70 9.27
CA GLU A 176 -9.33 -1.91 9.52
C GLU A 176 -10.20 -3.10 9.92
N GLN A 177 -11.24 -2.84 10.73
CA GLN A 177 -12.07 -3.88 11.34
C GLN A 177 -13.10 -4.47 10.38
N THR A 178 -13.71 -3.63 9.55
CA THR A 178 -14.85 -4.02 8.69
C THR A 178 -14.46 -4.18 7.23
N GLY A 179 -13.37 -3.53 6.79
CA GLY A 179 -12.99 -3.43 5.38
C GLY A 179 -13.83 -2.45 4.58
N ASN A 180 -14.66 -1.62 5.23
CA ASN A 180 -15.42 -0.58 4.54
C ASN A 180 -14.47 0.43 3.89
N VAL A 181 -14.61 0.63 2.58
CA VAL A 181 -13.77 1.55 1.82
C VAL A 181 -14.36 2.96 1.89
N TYR A 182 -13.55 3.93 2.28
CA TYR A 182 -13.93 5.34 2.36
C TYR A 182 -13.65 6.05 1.04
N PHE A 183 -12.45 5.84 0.49
CA PHE A 183 -12.14 6.25 -0.87
C PHE A 183 -11.25 5.21 -1.54
N ARG A 184 -11.38 5.13 -2.86
CA ARG A 184 -10.46 4.43 -3.75
C ARG A 184 -10.39 5.26 -5.02
N ASP A 185 -9.23 5.81 -5.30
CA ASP A 185 -9.07 6.72 -6.43
C ASP A 185 -7.80 6.44 -7.21
N LEU A 186 -7.83 6.82 -8.49
CA LEU A 186 -6.66 6.95 -9.33
C LEU A 186 -6.31 8.43 -9.38
N VAL A 187 -5.41 8.85 -8.50
CA VAL A 187 -5.05 10.25 -8.33
C VAL A 187 -3.92 10.61 -9.28
N HIS A 188 -4.05 11.76 -9.95
CA HIS A 188 -2.94 12.40 -10.64
C HIS A 188 -2.11 13.25 -9.67
N ILE A 189 -0.82 12.96 -9.57
CA ILE A 189 0.17 13.74 -8.80
C ILE A 189 1.06 14.49 -9.82
N PRO A 190 0.81 15.80 -10.04
CA PRO A 190 1.54 16.65 -10.99
C PRO A 190 2.86 17.26 -10.46
#